data_AF-A0A6G7XQS1-F1
#
_entry.id   AF-A0A6G7XQS1-F1
#
_cell.length_a   1.000
_cell.length_b   1.000
_cell.length_c   1.000
_cell.angle_alpha   90.00
_cell.angle_beta   90.00
_cell.angle_gamma   90.00
#
_symmetry.space_group_name_H-M   'P 1'
#
loop_
_entity.id
_entity.type
_entity.pdbx_description
1 polymer ?
#
loop_
_entity_poly.entity_id
_entity_poly.type
_entity_poly.pdbx_seq_one_letter_code
_entity_poly.pdbx_strand_id
1 'polypeptide(L)'
;MHGVTAAGGSARAAIVVAAATLLAVALPAVSPLYAQVYPTPGDGPGGIGDALTKANLDPRFDADEVTQFQTVGFTARLIYGTATTPDLPTVRVAWSNAATLTAQDEEAFVIEPTSASRQFLDDGARRPGGGFQLDWTWDVTPLKPGDQTLMVQVSPTVVVEGRTIPNLADVNQPVPVTVEVNPVQRDFDAVVNAAAAMETEVPDEMTVGKEHDVGASMPLAAPADSVSADIRLEQGEDSAEVTITEAPPGPSASVGTGAEVAPGLSLVSAPAGTVERRWTVIPDEPGQVDLVFVADVAGRAEGQALAQAVPVTKTVRAVEPGDSFWATLQKPFLYLGPILAVLAAAVGLHSQWSKRQKAATADPAPGAGPGAGPGAGPGAPPGPGP
;
A
#
# COMPACT_ATOMS: atom_id res chain seq x y z
N MET A 1 101.76 6.78 -21.79
CA MET A 1 100.64 5.98 -21.27
C MET A 1 100.93 5.65 -19.81
N HIS A 2 100.36 6.39 -18.86
CA HIS A 2 100.30 5.97 -17.46
C HIS A 2 98.91 6.31 -16.93
N GLY A 3 98.19 5.26 -16.54
CA GLY A 3 96.82 5.32 -16.04
C GLY A 3 96.78 5.62 -14.55
N VAL A 4 95.79 6.40 -14.16
CA VAL A 4 95.41 6.71 -12.78
C VAL A 4 94.39 5.66 -12.34
N THR A 5 94.66 4.97 -11.23
CA THR A 5 93.69 4.11 -10.52
C THR A 5 93.00 4.92 -9.41
N ALA A 6 91.67 4.91 -9.42
CA ALA A 6 90.83 5.47 -8.37
C ALA A 6 90.50 4.40 -7.31
N ALA A 7 90.66 4.77 -6.05
CA ALA A 7 90.26 4.00 -4.88
C ALA A 7 88.89 4.49 -4.35
N GLY A 8 88.00 3.57 -3.99
CA GLY A 8 86.78 3.90 -3.24
C GLY A 8 85.65 2.87 -3.44
N GLY A 9 85.57 1.87 -2.56
CA GLY A 9 84.47 0.90 -2.63
C GLY A 9 84.33 -0.14 -1.51
N SER A 10 85.23 -0.21 -0.51
CA SER A 10 85.24 -1.34 0.43
C SER A 10 84.46 -1.13 1.73
N ALA A 11 84.17 0.11 2.15
CA ALA A 11 83.55 0.35 3.47
C ALA A 11 82.02 0.17 3.49
N ARG A 12 81.33 0.42 2.37
CA ARG A 12 79.85 0.28 2.29
C ARG A 12 79.40 -1.18 2.12
N ALA A 13 80.24 -2.04 1.54
CA ALA A 13 79.92 -3.45 1.37
C ALA A 13 79.91 -4.23 2.71
N ALA A 14 80.80 -3.89 3.64
CA ALA A 14 80.91 -4.59 4.92
C ALA A 14 79.69 -4.38 5.84
N ILE A 15 79.06 -3.20 5.80
CA ILE A 15 77.89 -2.88 6.63
C ILE A 15 76.64 -3.61 6.14
N VAL A 16 76.48 -3.78 4.82
CA VAL A 16 75.35 -4.51 4.24
C VAL A 16 75.45 -6.01 4.53
N VAL A 17 76.65 -6.58 4.49
CA VAL A 17 76.86 -7.99 4.83
C VAL A 17 76.60 -8.25 6.32
N ALA A 18 77.03 -7.35 7.21
CA ALA A 18 76.76 -7.49 8.65
C ALA A 18 75.25 -7.39 8.97
N ALA A 19 74.52 -6.49 8.32
CA ALA A 19 73.07 -6.36 8.50
C ALA A 19 72.30 -7.57 7.95
N ALA A 20 72.70 -8.12 6.79
CA ALA A 20 72.11 -9.33 6.22
C ALA A 20 72.39 -10.58 7.08
N THR A 21 73.57 -10.64 7.71
CA THR A 21 73.96 -11.79 8.56
C THR A 21 73.21 -11.76 9.91
N LEU A 22 72.98 -10.58 10.49
CA LEU A 22 72.18 -10.44 11.72
C LEU A 22 70.69 -10.73 11.48
N LEU A 23 70.15 -10.41 10.29
CA LEU A 23 68.79 -10.79 9.90
C LEU A 23 68.64 -12.33 9.74
N ALA A 24 69.70 -13.01 9.29
CA ALA A 24 69.71 -14.47 9.11
C ALA A 24 69.77 -15.25 10.43
N VAL A 25 70.34 -14.67 11.50
CA VAL A 25 70.46 -15.32 12.82
C VAL A 25 69.17 -15.20 13.66
N ALA A 26 68.25 -14.27 13.32
CA ALA A 26 66.96 -14.11 14.00
C ALA A 26 65.84 -15.05 13.48
N LEU A 27 66.08 -15.79 12.39
CA LEU A 27 65.09 -16.69 11.77
C LEU A 27 64.62 -17.90 12.62
N PRO A 28 65.41 -18.55 13.49
CA PRO A 28 64.94 -19.73 14.20
C PRO A 28 63.90 -19.43 15.31
N ALA A 29 63.72 -18.15 15.69
CA ALA A 29 62.70 -17.76 16.69
C ALA A 29 61.34 -17.39 16.08
N VAL A 30 61.27 -17.10 14.77
CA VAL A 30 60.01 -16.76 14.06
C VAL A 30 59.42 -17.97 13.34
N SER A 31 60.22 -19.01 13.13
CA SER A 31 59.82 -20.26 12.49
C SER A 31 58.57 -20.95 13.10
N PRO A 32 58.34 -20.99 14.44
CA PRO A 32 57.13 -21.61 14.98
C PRO A 32 55.86 -20.76 14.78
N LEU A 33 55.98 -19.43 14.69
CA LEU A 33 54.86 -18.53 14.39
C LEU A 33 54.53 -18.51 12.89
N TYR A 34 55.54 -18.63 12.02
CA TYR A 34 55.33 -18.73 10.57
C TYR A 34 54.72 -20.09 10.18
N ALA A 35 55.10 -21.18 10.86
CA ALA A 35 54.52 -22.51 10.66
C ALA A 35 53.09 -22.67 11.22
N GLN A 36 52.66 -21.82 12.17
CA GLN A 36 51.26 -21.73 12.58
C GLN A 36 50.38 -21.03 11.54
N VAL A 37 50.97 -20.27 10.63
CA VAL A 37 50.25 -19.48 9.62
C VAL A 37 50.37 -20.08 8.21
N TYR A 38 51.45 -20.82 7.89
CA TYR A 38 51.65 -21.45 6.56
C TYR A 38 52.41 -22.79 6.62
N PRO A 39 51.71 -23.94 6.60
CA PRO A 39 52.36 -25.25 6.47
C PRO A 39 52.55 -25.70 5.01
N THR A 40 53.62 -26.49 4.76
CA THR A 40 54.01 -27.08 3.47
C THR A 40 53.15 -28.28 3.05
N PRO A 41 52.93 -28.54 1.73
CA PRO A 41 51.85 -29.39 1.25
C PRO A 41 52.25 -30.87 1.05
N GLY A 42 51.42 -31.77 1.59
CA GLY A 42 51.38 -33.20 1.22
C GLY A 42 51.32 -34.14 2.42
N ASP A 43 50.10 -34.50 2.84
CA ASP A 43 49.75 -35.65 3.68
C ASP A 43 50.15 -35.67 5.18
N GLY A 44 50.50 -34.53 5.77
CA GLY A 44 50.62 -34.34 7.23
C GLY A 44 49.77 -33.17 7.73
N PRO A 45 49.72 -32.90 9.05
CA PRO A 45 49.15 -31.66 9.60
C PRO A 45 49.78 -30.46 8.87
N GLY A 46 48.97 -29.79 8.05
CA GLY A 46 49.39 -28.86 7.01
C GLY A 46 48.91 -29.12 5.58
N GLY A 47 48.05 -30.12 5.34
CA GLY A 47 47.55 -30.46 4.00
C GLY A 47 46.47 -29.49 3.49
N ILE A 48 46.01 -29.68 2.24
CA ILE A 48 44.83 -28.96 1.68
C ILE A 48 43.62 -29.04 2.62
N GLY A 49 43.48 -30.16 3.34
CA GLY A 49 42.45 -30.36 4.35
C GLY A 49 42.54 -29.43 5.57
N ASP A 50 43.73 -28.93 5.90
CA ASP A 50 43.98 -27.97 6.99
C ASP A 50 43.84 -26.51 6.52
N ALA A 51 43.99 -26.25 5.21
CA ALA A 51 43.71 -24.96 4.59
C ALA A 51 42.20 -24.70 4.44
N LEU A 52 41.39 -25.76 4.43
CA LEU A 52 39.93 -25.69 4.35
C LEU A 52 39.31 -25.74 5.75
N THR A 53 38.65 -24.67 6.14
CA THR A 53 37.91 -24.62 7.42
C THR A 53 36.42 -24.81 7.18
N LYS A 54 35.69 -25.31 8.18
CA LYS A 54 34.22 -25.37 8.14
C LYS A 54 33.61 -24.03 8.52
N ALA A 55 32.58 -23.63 7.78
CA ALA A 55 31.76 -22.46 8.07
C ALA A 55 30.28 -22.83 7.92
N ASN A 56 29.42 -22.09 8.62
CA ASN A 56 27.98 -22.21 8.45
C ASN A 56 27.53 -21.30 7.31
N LEU A 57 26.65 -21.81 6.47
CA LEU A 57 25.97 -21.04 5.43
C LEU A 57 24.53 -20.77 5.88
N ASP A 58 24.15 -19.50 5.89
CA ASP A 58 22.84 -18.97 6.24
C ASP A 58 22.21 -18.33 4.99
N PRO A 59 21.53 -19.13 4.14
CA PRO A 59 20.81 -18.61 2.99
C PRO A 59 19.43 -18.10 3.41
N ARG A 60 19.09 -16.87 3.00
CA ARG A 60 17.81 -16.25 3.39
C ARG A 60 17.32 -15.27 2.33
N PHE A 61 16.00 -15.16 2.22
CA PHE A 61 15.36 -14.04 1.54
C PHE A 61 15.19 -12.87 2.50
N ASP A 62 15.16 -11.65 1.95
CA ASP A 62 14.90 -10.43 2.73
C ASP A 62 13.40 -10.20 3.00
N ALA A 63 12.53 -10.99 2.35
CA ALA A 63 11.08 -11.01 2.55
C ALA A 63 10.63 -12.36 3.17
N ASP A 64 9.64 -12.29 4.06
CA ASP A 64 9.05 -13.48 4.70
C ASP A 64 8.22 -14.31 3.71
N GLU A 65 7.63 -13.65 2.70
CA GLU A 65 6.87 -14.28 1.61
C GLU A 65 7.48 -13.90 0.26
N VAL A 66 7.56 -14.88 -0.65
CA VAL A 66 8.07 -14.69 -2.01
C VAL A 66 6.92 -14.86 -2.99
N THR A 67 6.59 -13.78 -3.69
CA THR A 67 5.47 -13.77 -4.66
C THR A 67 6.01 -13.79 -6.09
N GLN A 68 5.33 -14.53 -6.96
CA GLN A 68 5.63 -14.60 -8.39
C GLN A 68 5.73 -13.18 -8.98
N PHE A 69 6.73 -12.94 -9.83
CA PHE A 69 7.05 -11.66 -10.49
C PHE A 69 7.48 -10.50 -9.58
N GLN A 70 7.58 -10.71 -8.27
CA GLN A 70 8.14 -9.70 -7.37
C GLN A 70 9.64 -9.93 -7.16
N THR A 71 10.45 -8.93 -7.47
CA THR A 71 11.90 -9.00 -7.19
C THR A 71 12.13 -8.89 -5.68
N VAL A 72 12.80 -9.89 -5.12
CA VAL A 72 13.15 -9.97 -3.70
C VAL A 72 14.66 -10.15 -3.53
N GLY A 73 15.22 -9.54 -2.49
CA GLY A 73 16.62 -9.72 -2.13
C GLY A 73 16.87 -11.13 -1.57
N PHE A 74 17.95 -11.77 -2.02
CA PHE A 74 18.45 -13.02 -1.48
C PHE A 74 19.88 -12.85 -1.00
N THR A 75 20.14 -13.25 0.24
CA THR A 75 21.47 -13.21 0.86
C THR A 75 21.94 -14.61 1.21
N ALA A 76 23.12 -15.00 0.71
CA ALA A 76 23.87 -16.15 1.23
C ALA A 76 24.96 -15.64 2.18
N ARG A 77 24.75 -15.82 3.47
CA ARG A 77 25.71 -15.38 4.50
C ARG A 77 26.56 -16.54 4.98
N LEU A 78 27.87 -16.37 4.96
CA LEU A 78 28.81 -17.34 5.48
C LEU A 78 29.38 -16.86 6.81
N ILE A 79 29.27 -17.70 7.85
CA ILE A 79 29.68 -17.41 9.21
C ILE A 79 30.83 -18.33 9.63
N TYR A 80 31.97 -17.75 9.95
CA TYR A 80 33.21 -18.43 10.31
C TYR A 80 33.57 -18.22 11.79
N GLY A 81 34.19 -19.23 12.42
CA GLY A 81 34.91 -19.08 13.70
C GLY A 81 34.05 -19.16 14.96
N THR A 82 32.77 -19.50 14.84
CA THR A 82 31.89 -19.84 15.96
C THR A 82 31.63 -21.35 16.00
N ALA A 83 31.20 -21.88 17.15
CA ALA A 83 30.64 -23.23 17.20
C ALA A 83 29.54 -23.34 16.14
N THR A 84 29.59 -24.39 15.33
CA THR A 84 28.61 -24.63 14.27
C THR A 84 27.21 -24.64 14.88
N THR A 85 26.36 -23.69 14.51
CA THR A 85 24.91 -23.78 14.71
C THR A 85 24.46 -25.08 14.02
N PRO A 86 23.87 -26.04 14.76
CA PRO A 86 23.57 -27.36 14.22
C PRO A 86 22.52 -27.35 13.11
N ASP A 87 21.70 -26.30 13.03
CA ASP A 87 20.59 -26.22 12.08
C ASP A 87 20.97 -25.59 10.73
N LEU A 88 22.18 -25.05 10.61
CA LEU A 88 22.67 -24.45 9.36
C LEU A 88 23.53 -25.44 8.57
N PRO A 89 23.43 -25.46 7.22
CA PRO A 89 24.32 -26.24 6.39
C PRO A 89 25.78 -25.81 6.59
N THR A 90 26.67 -26.80 6.65
CA THR A 90 28.11 -26.55 6.79
C THR A 90 28.81 -26.69 5.45
N VAL A 91 29.63 -25.71 5.10
CA VAL A 91 30.44 -25.71 3.87
C VAL A 91 31.91 -25.53 4.20
N ARG A 92 32.80 -25.96 3.30
CA ARG A 92 34.24 -25.73 3.40
C ARG A 92 34.61 -24.40 2.76
N VAL A 93 35.47 -23.65 3.42
CA VAL A 93 35.94 -22.34 2.96
C VAL A 93 37.45 -22.23 2.99
N ALA A 94 37.96 -21.34 2.16
CA ALA A 94 39.37 -20.96 2.07
C ALA A 94 39.54 -19.44 2.20
N TRP A 95 40.76 -18.95 2.05
CA TRP A 95 41.06 -17.51 2.02
C TRP A 95 40.23 -16.74 0.98
N SER A 96 40.08 -17.29 -0.23
CA SER A 96 39.23 -16.73 -1.28
C SER A 96 38.06 -17.66 -1.54
N ASN A 97 36.86 -17.11 -1.61
CA ASN A 97 35.63 -17.88 -1.84
C ASN A 97 34.83 -17.19 -2.94
N ALA A 98 34.30 -17.98 -3.86
CA ALA A 98 33.29 -17.51 -4.81
C ALA A 98 31.95 -18.14 -4.48
N ALA A 99 30.85 -17.42 -4.64
CA ALA A 99 29.52 -17.97 -4.54
C ALA A 99 28.75 -17.77 -5.85
N THR A 100 27.95 -18.77 -6.18
CA THR A 100 27.01 -18.73 -7.30
C THR A 100 25.63 -19.17 -6.82
N LEU A 101 24.60 -18.55 -7.36
CA LEU A 101 23.21 -18.87 -7.11
C LEU A 101 22.59 -19.30 -8.44
N THR A 102 21.98 -20.47 -8.48
CA THR A 102 21.31 -21.00 -9.68
C THR A 102 19.95 -21.55 -9.29
N ALA A 103 18.97 -21.48 -10.19
CA ALA A 103 17.70 -22.16 -9.98
C ALA A 103 17.80 -23.65 -10.36
N GLN A 104 17.07 -24.51 -9.66
CA GLN A 104 16.93 -25.92 -10.07
C GLN A 104 16.18 -26.04 -11.41
N ASP A 105 15.17 -25.20 -11.62
CA ASP A 105 14.54 -24.96 -12.91
C ASP A 105 14.99 -23.57 -13.42
N GLU A 106 15.79 -23.54 -14.48
CA GLU A 106 16.37 -22.30 -15.03
C GLU A 106 15.32 -21.28 -15.49
N GLU A 107 14.10 -21.73 -15.77
CA GLU A 107 12.98 -20.85 -16.14
C GLU A 107 12.15 -20.38 -14.95
N ALA A 108 12.43 -20.88 -13.73
CA ALA A 108 11.65 -20.54 -12.54
C ALA A 108 12.07 -19.22 -11.89
N PHE A 109 13.26 -18.69 -12.18
CA PHE A 109 13.76 -17.44 -11.61
C PHE A 109 14.61 -16.63 -12.59
N VAL A 110 14.50 -15.31 -12.51
CA VAL A 110 15.56 -14.39 -12.95
C VAL A 110 16.44 -14.07 -11.75
N ILE A 111 17.76 -14.24 -11.88
CA ILE A 111 18.73 -14.06 -10.79
C ILE A 111 19.79 -13.06 -11.23
N GLU A 112 19.90 -11.94 -10.52
CA GLU A 112 20.85 -10.87 -10.81
C GLU A 112 21.79 -10.64 -9.62
N PRO A 113 23.11 -10.83 -9.76
CA PRO A 113 24.04 -10.62 -8.65
C PRO A 113 24.17 -9.13 -8.33
N THR A 114 23.93 -8.76 -7.06
CA THR A 114 24.09 -7.38 -6.57
C THR A 114 25.39 -7.15 -5.81
N SER A 115 26.14 -8.23 -5.54
CA SER A 115 27.45 -8.21 -4.90
C SER A 115 28.52 -8.87 -5.77
N ALA A 116 29.80 -8.66 -5.42
CA ALA A 116 30.90 -9.36 -6.06
C ALA A 116 30.82 -10.87 -5.79
N SER A 117 30.82 -11.68 -6.85
CA SER A 117 30.75 -13.15 -6.74
C SER A 117 31.93 -13.75 -5.99
N ARG A 118 33.10 -13.10 -6.01
CA ARG A 118 34.30 -13.51 -5.26
C ARG A 118 34.58 -12.55 -4.11
N GLN A 119 34.80 -13.12 -2.94
CA GLN A 119 35.15 -12.41 -1.71
C GLN A 119 36.34 -13.08 -1.00
N PHE A 120 36.95 -12.35 -0.06
CA PHE A 120 38.15 -12.78 0.67
C PHE A 120 37.91 -12.70 2.17
N LEU A 121 38.45 -13.66 2.92
CA LEU A 121 38.48 -13.61 4.38
C LEU A 121 39.60 -12.67 4.82
N ASP A 122 39.32 -11.37 4.90
CA ASP A 122 40.28 -10.36 5.38
C ASP A 122 39.80 -9.68 6.68
N ASP A 123 40.62 -8.76 7.22
CA ASP A 123 40.30 -8.04 8.46
C ASP A 123 39.00 -7.21 8.37
N GLY A 124 38.54 -6.85 7.16
CA GLY A 124 37.27 -6.17 6.94
C GLY A 124 36.05 -7.06 7.13
N ALA A 125 36.23 -8.38 6.99
CA ALA A 125 35.18 -9.39 7.22
C ALA A 125 35.03 -9.79 8.70
N ARG A 126 35.81 -9.19 9.63
CA ARG A 126 35.89 -9.64 11.02
C ARG A 126 34.66 -9.21 11.83
N ARG A 127 34.06 -10.16 12.56
CA ARG A 127 32.85 -9.89 13.37
C ARG A 127 33.19 -9.37 14.77
N PRO A 128 32.33 -8.54 15.39
CA PRO A 128 32.36 -8.26 16.82
C PRO A 128 32.17 -9.58 17.59
N GLY A 129 33.15 -9.98 18.41
CA GLY A 129 33.13 -11.26 19.13
C GLY A 129 33.99 -12.37 18.51
N GLY A 130 34.69 -12.10 17.41
CA GLY A 130 35.59 -13.05 16.76
C GLY A 130 34.98 -13.74 15.54
N GLY A 131 35.83 -14.37 14.73
CA GLY A 131 35.42 -14.98 13.47
C GLY A 131 35.27 -13.99 12.31
N PHE A 132 34.73 -14.48 11.19
CA PHE A 132 34.54 -13.71 9.95
C PHE A 132 33.13 -13.90 9.39
N GLN A 133 32.66 -12.94 8.59
CA GLN A 133 31.40 -12.98 7.87
C GLN A 133 31.60 -12.54 6.42
N LEU A 134 31.07 -13.32 5.48
CA LEU A 134 30.98 -12.96 4.06
C LEU A 134 29.51 -12.99 3.64
N ASP A 135 29.04 -11.95 2.96
CA ASP A 135 27.65 -11.84 2.52
C ASP A 135 27.63 -11.70 1.00
N TRP A 136 27.02 -12.66 0.29
CA TRP A 136 26.71 -12.53 -1.13
C TRP A 136 25.24 -12.24 -1.29
N THR A 137 24.93 -11.22 -2.08
CA THR A 137 23.56 -10.77 -2.36
C THR A 137 23.22 -10.89 -3.85
N TRP A 138 21.96 -11.24 -4.12
CA TRP A 138 21.33 -11.30 -5.43
C TRP A 138 19.92 -10.72 -5.36
N ASP A 139 19.47 -10.12 -6.45
CA ASP A 139 18.07 -9.84 -6.70
C ASP A 139 17.46 -11.05 -7.41
N VAL A 140 16.38 -11.59 -6.86
CA VAL A 140 15.73 -12.82 -7.35
C VAL A 140 14.29 -12.51 -7.70
N THR A 141 13.89 -12.78 -8.94
CA THR A 141 12.50 -12.62 -9.40
C THR A 141 11.94 -13.98 -9.81
N PRO A 142 11.06 -14.59 -9.00
CA PRO A 142 10.42 -15.86 -9.35
C PRO A 142 9.45 -15.68 -10.52
N LEU A 143 9.45 -16.64 -11.45
CA LEU A 143 8.61 -16.65 -12.64
C LEU A 143 7.54 -17.74 -12.61
N LYS A 144 7.72 -18.77 -11.80
CA LYS A 144 6.78 -19.90 -11.64
C LYS A 144 6.30 -19.99 -10.19
N PRO A 145 5.02 -20.29 -9.93
CA PRO A 145 4.50 -20.42 -8.56
C PRO A 145 4.79 -21.82 -7.98
N GLY A 146 4.44 -22.00 -6.70
CA GLY A 146 4.60 -23.25 -5.96
C GLY A 146 6.00 -23.42 -5.34
N ASP A 147 6.32 -24.62 -4.89
CA ASP A 147 7.63 -24.92 -4.30
C ASP A 147 8.72 -24.84 -5.38
N GLN A 148 9.63 -23.89 -5.22
CA GLN A 148 10.76 -23.67 -6.10
C GLN A 148 12.06 -23.79 -5.31
N THR A 149 13.13 -24.25 -5.96
CA THR A 149 14.42 -24.48 -5.30
C THR A 149 15.53 -23.70 -5.97
N LEU A 150 16.26 -22.92 -5.16
CA LEU A 150 17.53 -22.30 -5.51
C LEU A 150 18.68 -23.17 -4.99
N MET A 151 19.80 -23.17 -5.69
CA MET A 151 21.00 -23.91 -5.36
C MET A 151 22.12 -22.90 -5.11
N VAL A 152 22.60 -22.84 -3.87
CA VAL A 152 23.74 -22.00 -3.48
C VAL A 152 25.00 -22.84 -3.54
N GLN A 153 25.96 -22.46 -4.38
CA GLN A 153 27.26 -23.14 -4.44
C GLN A 153 28.37 -22.19 -4.00
N VAL A 154 29.15 -22.62 -3.01
CA VAL A 154 30.35 -21.90 -2.55
C VAL A 154 31.58 -22.65 -3.02
N SER A 155 32.40 -21.99 -3.83
CA SER A 155 33.64 -22.51 -4.41
C SER A 155 34.86 -21.88 -3.70
N PRO A 156 35.51 -22.60 -2.77
CA PRO A 156 36.74 -22.13 -2.14
C PRO A 156 37.91 -22.17 -3.13
N THR A 157 38.82 -21.21 -3.01
CA THR A 157 40.06 -21.14 -3.78
C THR A 157 41.23 -20.93 -2.82
N VAL A 158 42.19 -21.85 -2.85
CA VAL A 158 43.43 -21.76 -2.07
C VAL A 158 44.56 -21.33 -3.00
N VAL A 159 45.35 -20.34 -2.58
CA VAL A 159 46.59 -19.93 -3.24
C VAL A 159 47.75 -20.47 -2.40
N VAL A 160 48.49 -21.43 -2.95
CA VAL A 160 49.69 -21.99 -2.31
C VAL A 160 50.90 -21.58 -3.17
N GLU A 161 51.88 -20.90 -2.57
CA GLU A 161 53.14 -20.51 -3.26
C GLU A 161 52.93 -19.72 -4.57
N GLY A 162 51.93 -18.83 -4.61
CA GLY A 162 51.58 -18.06 -5.81
C GLY A 162 50.93 -18.88 -6.92
N ARG A 163 50.61 -20.15 -6.67
CA ARG A 163 49.83 -21.02 -7.57
C ARG A 163 48.43 -21.19 -7.00
N THR A 164 47.43 -20.81 -7.80
CA THR A 164 46.03 -21.15 -7.53
C THR A 164 45.84 -22.65 -7.73
N ILE A 165 45.25 -23.35 -6.78
CA ILE A 165 44.87 -24.76 -6.93
C ILE A 165 43.44 -24.80 -7.51
N PRO A 166 43.24 -25.15 -8.80
CA PRO A 166 41.91 -25.40 -9.34
C PRO A 166 41.35 -26.72 -8.79
N ASN A 167 40.03 -26.90 -8.82
CA ASN A 167 39.28 -28.10 -8.37
C ASN A 167 38.99 -28.25 -6.87
N LEU A 168 39.07 -27.18 -6.08
CA LEU A 168 38.40 -27.17 -4.76
C LEU A 168 36.90 -26.85 -4.87
N ALA A 169 36.43 -26.48 -6.06
CA ALA A 169 35.01 -26.19 -6.33
C ALA A 169 34.10 -27.41 -6.09
N ASP A 170 34.61 -28.63 -6.26
CA ASP A 170 33.85 -29.87 -6.07
C ASP A 170 33.76 -30.32 -4.60
N VAL A 171 34.44 -29.61 -3.70
CA VAL A 171 34.52 -30.00 -2.28
C VAL A 171 33.22 -29.70 -1.54
N ASN A 172 32.48 -28.68 -2.00
CA ASN A 172 31.16 -28.36 -1.47
C ASN A 172 30.08 -28.84 -2.44
N GLN A 173 29.11 -29.56 -1.89
CA GLN A 173 27.87 -29.80 -2.63
C GLN A 173 27.03 -28.51 -2.64
N PRO A 174 26.33 -28.21 -3.75
CA PRO A 174 25.35 -27.13 -3.77
C PRO A 174 24.30 -27.34 -2.66
N VAL A 175 23.98 -26.26 -1.96
CA VAL A 175 23.01 -26.26 -0.87
C VAL A 175 21.64 -25.87 -1.44
N PRO A 176 20.63 -26.76 -1.38
CA PRO A 176 19.29 -26.45 -1.83
C PRO A 176 18.58 -25.52 -0.84
N VAL A 177 17.88 -24.53 -1.36
CA VAL A 177 17.04 -23.60 -0.63
C VAL A 177 15.66 -23.64 -1.29
N THR A 178 14.72 -24.32 -0.65
CA THR A 178 13.34 -24.40 -1.14
C THR A 178 12.54 -23.23 -0.58
N VAL A 179 11.79 -22.57 -1.46
CA VAL A 179 10.89 -21.47 -1.15
C VAL A 179 9.55 -21.72 -1.80
N GLU A 180 8.47 -21.50 -1.06
CA GLU A 180 7.11 -21.51 -1.62
C GLU A 180 6.87 -20.16 -2.31
N VAL A 181 6.68 -20.19 -3.63
CA VAL A 181 6.36 -18.99 -4.42
C VAL A 181 4.85 -18.84 -4.55
N ASN A 182 4.31 -17.77 -3.98
CA ASN A 182 2.88 -17.48 -4.08
C ASN A 182 2.51 -17.00 -5.50
N PRO A 183 1.47 -17.56 -6.15
CA PRO A 183 1.01 -17.10 -7.47
C PRO A 183 0.29 -15.75 -7.37
N VAL A 184 0.56 -14.82 -8.30
CA VAL A 184 -0.15 -13.52 -8.32
C VAL A 184 -1.66 -13.69 -8.55
N GLN A 185 -2.09 -14.71 -9.29
CA GLN A 185 -3.52 -14.97 -9.50
C GLN A 185 -4.26 -15.25 -8.18
N ARG A 186 -3.61 -15.92 -7.22
CA ARG A 186 -4.23 -16.17 -5.90
C ARG A 186 -4.47 -14.86 -5.16
N ASP A 187 -3.50 -13.95 -5.19
CA ASP A 187 -3.61 -12.63 -4.58
C ASP A 187 -4.70 -11.80 -5.26
N PHE A 188 -4.74 -11.83 -6.60
CA PHE A 188 -5.78 -11.18 -7.39
C PHE A 188 -7.17 -11.73 -7.06
N ASP A 189 -7.34 -13.05 -7.08
CA ASP A 189 -8.61 -13.72 -6.74
C ASP A 189 -9.03 -13.43 -5.30
N ALA A 190 -8.08 -13.37 -4.35
CA ALA A 190 -8.36 -13.01 -2.97
C ALA A 190 -8.92 -11.57 -2.87
N VAL A 191 -8.32 -10.62 -3.58
CA VAL A 191 -8.80 -9.23 -3.62
C VAL A 191 -10.14 -9.12 -4.35
N VAL A 192 -10.35 -9.86 -5.45
CA VAL A 192 -11.65 -9.93 -6.14
C VAL A 192 -12.74 -10.50 -5.21
N ASN A 193 -12.43 -11.54 -4.44
CA ASN A 193 -13.36 -12.09 -3.45
C ASN A 193 -13.64 -11.10 -2.31
N ALA A 194 -12.63 -10.37 -1.84
CA ALA A 194 -12.80 -9.30 -0.85
C ALA A 194 -13.67 -8.16 -1.40
N ALA A 195 -13.48 -7.78 -2.66
CA ALA A 195 -14.30 -6.79 -3.37
C ALA A 195 -15.75 -7.24 -3.51
N ALA A 196 -16.01 -8.52 -3.76
CA ALA A 196 -17.36 -9.08 -3.78
C ALA A 196 -18.03 -9.08 -2.38
N ALA A 197 -17.22 -9.10 -1.32
CA ALA A 197 -17.65 -9.02 0.07
C ALA A 197 -17.54 -7.61 0.67
N MET A 198 -17.41 -6.58 -0.18
CA MET A 198 -17.27 -5.17 0.23
C MET A 198 -18.40 -4.74 1.16
N GLU A 199 -18.02 -4.11 2.27
CA GLU A 199 -18.94 -3.54 3.24
C GLU A 199 -19.38 -2.16 2.74
N THR A 200 -20.68 -1.91 2.72
CA THR A 200 -21.25 -0.62 2.26
C THR A 200 -22.06 0.02 3.38
N GLU A 201 -21.77 1.28 3.68
CA GLU A 201 -22.54 2.12 4.58
C GLU A 201 -23.53 2.95 3.75
N VAL A 202 -24.80 2.59 3.82
CA VAL A 202 -25.88 3.27 3.09
C VAL A 202 -27.07 3.43 4.04
N PRO A 203 -27.71 4.62 4.12
CA PRO A 203 -28.88 4.79 4.98
C PRO A 203 -30.07 3.97 4.46
N ASP A 204 -30.96 3.57 5.36
CA ASP A 204 -32.18 2.81 5.01
C ASP A 204 -33.16 3.62 4.13
N GLU A 205 -33.15 4.94 4.27
CA GLU A 205 -34.00 5.87 3.54
C GLU A 205 -33.25 7.18 3.30
N MET A 206 -33.46 7.78 2.12
CA MET A 206 -32.92 9.10 1.76
C MET A 206 -34.05 10.10 1.57
N THR A 207 -33.85 11.33 2.02
CA THR A 207 -34.78 12.43 1.72
C THR A 207 -34.32 13.19 0.48
N VAL A 208 -35.24 13.44 -0.45
CA VAL A 208 -34.99 14.24 -1.67
C VAL A 208 -34.49 15.64 -1.30
N GLY A 209 -33.46 16.10 -2.00
CA GLY A 209 -32.81 17.41 -1.81
C GLY A 209 -31.98 17.53 -0.53
N LYS A 210 -31.72 16.43 0.19
CA LYS A 210 -30.79 16.41 1.33
C LYS A 210 -29.55 15.58 1.01
N GLU A 211 -28.42 16.02 1.54
CA GLU A 211 -27.16 15.31 1.52
C GLU A 211 -27.21 14.08 2.44
N HIS A 212 -26.75 12.94 1.93
CA HIS A 212 -26.54 11.72 2.69
C HIS A 212 -25.12 11.22 2.45
N ASP A 213 -24.43 10.87 3.52
CA ASP A 213 -23.11 10.25 3.43
C ASP A 213 -23.29 8.75 3.18
N VAL A 214 -22.62 8.26 2.14
CA VAL A 214 -22.50 6.83 1.85
C VAL A 214 -21.04 6.45 1.77
N GLY A 215 -20.74 5.21 2.11
CA GLY A 215 -19.37 4.72 2.13
C GLY A 215 -19.27 3.28 1.67
N ALA A 216 -18.08 2.90 1.24
CA ALA A 216 -17.75 1.51 0.99
C ALA A 216 -16.33 1.24 1.47
N SER A 217 -16.13 0.04 2.02
CA SER A 217 -14.82 -0.40 2.47
C SER A 217 -14.59 -1.89 2.19
N MET A 218 -13.34 -2.23 1.90
CA MET A 218 -12.93 -3.62 1.71
C MET A 218 -11.46 -3.82 2.11
N PRO A 219 -11.08 -5.00 2.62
CA PRO A 219 -9.68 -5.29 2.94
C PRO A 219 -8.85 -5.57 1.67
N LEU A 220 -7.65 -4.97 1.56
CA LEU A 220 -6.62 -5.49 0.65
C LEU A 220 -5.88 -6.63 1.34
N ALA A 221 -6.24 -7.87 1.00
CA ALA A 221 -5.61 -9.07 1.54
C ALA A 221 -4.25 -9.38 0.92
N ALA A 222 -3.91 -8.76 -0.22
CA ALA A 222 -2.66 -8.97 -0.95
C ALA A 222 -1.59 -7.93 -0.57
N PRO A 223 -0.29 -8.25 -0.73
CA PRO A 223 0.78 -7.26 -0.68
C PRO A 223 0.47 -6.10 -1.63
N ALA A 224 0.57 -4.86 -1.13
CA ALA A 224 0.20 -3.63 -1.86
C ALA A 224 0.94 -3.43 -3.20
N ASP A 225 2.02 -4.21 -3.42
CA ASP A 225 2.90 -4.10 -4.58
C ASP A 225 2.47 -5.03 -5.74
N SER A 226 1.61 -6.03 -5.52
CA SER A 226 1.19 -7.00 -6.55
C SER A 226 -0.20 -6.73 -7.12
N VAL A 227 -1.12 -6.23 -6.29
CA VAL A 227 -2.52 -5.97 -6.64
C VAL A 227 -2.96 -4.63 -6.06
N SER A 228 -3.52 -3.78 -6.92
CA SER A 228 -4.16 -2.51 -6.53
C SER A 228 -5.66 -2.62 -6.68
N ALA A 229 -6.41 -1.91 -5.83
CA ALA A 229 -7.84 -1.77 -6.00
C ALA A 229 -8.30 -0.35 -5.65
N ASP A 230 -9.32 0.11 -6.35
CA ASP A 230 -10.02 1.36 -6.07
C ASP A 230 -11.53 1.13 -6.06
N ILE A 231 -12.28 1.96 -5.36
CA ILE A 231 -13.74 1.86 -5.31
C ILE A 231 -14.32 3.15 -5.89
N ARG A 232 -15.23 3.01 -6.84
CA ARG A 232 -16.04 4.11 -7.38
C ARG A 232 -17.52 3.86 -7.15
N LEU A 233 -18.30 4.93 -7.14
CA LEU A 233 -19.74 4.89 -6.99
C LEU A 233 -20.41 5.36 -8.28
N GLU A 234 -21.34 4.56 -8.78
CA GLU A 234 -22.16 4.85 -9.96
C GLU A 234 -23.65 4.75 -9.62
N GLN A 235 -24.46 5.48 -10.37
CA GLN A 235 -25.91 5.35 -10.34
C GLN A 235 -26.34 4.17 -11.22
N GLY A 236 -27.28 3.35 -10.75
CA GLY A 236 -27.87 2.27 -11.55
C GLY A 236 -28.72 2.79 -12.73
N GLU A 237 -28.78 2.04 -13.83
CA GLU A 237 -29.45 2.47 -15.08
C GLU A 237 -30.95 2.80 -14.90
N ASP A 238 -31.63 2.09 -14.01
CA ASP A 238 -33.07 2.26 -13.73
C ASP A 238 -33.34 3.04 -12.42
N SER A 239 -32.31 3.68 -11.84
CA SER A 239 -32.38 4.42 -10.59
C SER A 239 -33.01 5.80 -10.77
N ALA A 240 -33.74 6.27 -9.75
CA ALA A 240 -34.08 7.69 -9.59
C ALA A 240 -32.82 8.56 -9.62
N GLU A 241 -32.95 9.78 -10.17
CA GLU A 241 -31.84 10.71 -10.38
C GLU A 241 -31.19 11.12 -9.04
N VAL A 242 -29.87 11.06 -9.02
CA VAL A 242 -29.05 11.42 -7.86
C VAL A 242 -27.85 12.23 -8.29
N THR A 243 -27.52 13.24 -7.49
CA THR A 243 -26.24 13.94 -7.58
C THR A 243 -25.23 13.24 -6.65
N ILE A 244 -24.17 12.69 -7.23
CA ILE A 244 -23.09 12.00 -6.49
C ILE A 244 -21.85 12.90 -6.49
N THR A 245 -21.33 13.22 -5.31
CA THR A 245 -20.06 13.95 -5.15
C THR A 245 -19.11 13.12 -4.31
N GLU A 246 -17.91 12.87 -4.82
CA GLU A 246 -16.86 12.19 -4.04
C GLU A 246 -16.43 13.06 -2.87
N ALA A 247 -16.51 12.51 -1.66
CA ALA A 247 -16.05 13.23 -0.48
C ALA A 247 -14.51 13.18 -0.47
N PRO A 248 -13.83 14.30 -0.15
CA PRO A 248 -12.39 14.25 0.04
C PRO A 248 -12.05 13.20 1.10
N PRO A 249 -10.96 12.43 0.93
CA PRO A 249 -10.57 11.45 1.94
C PRO A 249 -10.49 12.17 3.28
N GLY A 250 -11.29 11.71 4.25
CA GLY A 250 -11.24 12.23 5.61
C GLY A 250 -9.81 12.13 6.15
N PRO A 251 -9.47 12.85 7.23
CA PRO A 251 -8.17 12.70 7.88
C PRO A 251 -8.06 11.32 8.54
N SER A 252 -7.86 10.27 7.75
CA SER A 252 -7.47 8.95 8.21
C SER A 252 -5.99 8.99 8.55
N ALA A 253 -5.67 8.37 9.70
CA ALA A 253 -4.40 8.47 10.40
C ALA A 253 -3.19 8.40 9.46
N SER A 254 -2.37 9.45 9.51
CA SER A 254 -1.02 9.46 8.96
C SER A 254 -0.23 8.26 9.48
N VAL A 255 0.16 7.36 8.58
CA VAL A 255 1.30 6.45 8.79
C VAL A 255 2.37 6.86 7.78
N GLY A 256 3.60 6.86 8.26
CA GLY A 256 4.68 7.71 7.77
C GLY A 256 5.23 7.40 6.39
N THR A 257 5.75 8.48 5.81
CA THR A 257 6.94 8.57 4.94
C THR A 257 6.90 7.94 3.54
N GLY A 258 6.53 8.79 2.58
CA GLY A 258 7.54 9.41 1.71
C GLY A 258 7.73 8.82 0.31
N ALA A 259 6.97 9.32 -0.67
CA ALA A 259 7.44 9.55 -2.04
C ALA A 259 6.43 10.44 -2.77
N GLU A 260 6.85 11.67 -3.11
CA GLU A 260 6.09 12.62 -3.92
C GLU A 260 6.31 12.26 -5.41
N VAL A 261 5.25 11.85 -6.11
CA VAL A 261 5.25 11.68 -7.57
C VAL A 261 4.03 12.40 -8.16
N ALA A 262 4.28 13.05 -9.30
CA ALA A 262 3.47 14.02 -10.05
C ALA A 262 2.08 13.53 -10.52
N PRO A 263 1.19 14.43 -10.99
CA PRO A 263 -0.23 14.16 -11.13
C PRO A 263 -0.58 13.51 -12.47
N GLY A 264 -1.38 12.44 -12.39
CA GLY A 264 -1.97 11.74 -13.54
C GLY A 264 -2.03 10.25 -13.26
N LEU A 265 -3.13 9.80 -12.63
CA LEU A 265 -3.34 8.46 -12.05
C LEU A 265 -2.40 8.16 -10.87
N SER A 266 -2.70 8.75 -9.71
CA SER A 266 -2.14 8.28 -8.44
C SER A 266 -2.80 6.94 -8.09
N LEU A 267 -2.15 5.85 -8.48
CA LEU A 267 -2.31 4.56 -7.80
C LEU A 267 -1.79 4.76 -6.38
N VAL A 268 -2.70 5.07 -5.45
CA VAL A 268 -2.37 5.12 -4.03
C VAL A 268 -2.10 3.69 -3.59
N SER A 269 -0.83 3.28 -3.55
CA SER A 269 -0.40 2.05 -2.87
C SER A 269 -0.78 2.19 -1.40
N ALA A 270 -1.90 1.58 -1.01
CA ALA A 270 -2.28 1.45 0.39
C ALA A 270 -1.46 0.31 0.99
N PRO A 271 -0.55 0.55 1.96
CA PRO A 271 0.14 -0.54 2.66
C PRO A 271 -0.91 -1.43 3.30
N ALA A 272 -0.78 -2.77 3.17
CA ALA A 272 -1.67 -3.81 3.74
C ALA A 272 -2.82 -3.24 4.59
N GLY A 273 -3.91 -2.89 3.93
CA GLY A 273 -4.82 -1.87 4.45
C GLY A 273 -6.20 -1.93 3.83
N THR A 274 -7.18 -1.46 4.57
CA THR A 274 -8.55 -1.33 4.08
C THR A 274 -8.61 -0.21 3.03
N VAL A 275 -9.20 -0.48 1.87
CA VAL A 275 -9.62 0.57 0.94
C VAL A 275 -10.95 1.09 1.44
N GLU A 276 -11.03 2.37 1.76
CA GLU A 276 -12.27 3.05 2.13
C GLU A 276 -12.49 4.26 1.22
N ARG A 277 -13.73 4.42 0.76
CA ARG A 277 -14.19 5.56 -0.03
C ARG A 277 -15.53 6.03 0.49
N ARG A 278 -15.75 7.36 0.43
CA ARG A 278 -16.98 8.01 0.89
C ARG A 278 -17.49 8.97 -0.19
N TRP A 279 -18.80 9.07 -0.29
CA TRP A 279 -19.49 9.97 -1.21
C TRP A 279 -20.62 10.67 -0.48
N THR A 280 -20.93 11.87 -0.94
CA THR A 280 -22.16 12.58 -0.60
C THR A 280 -23.15 12.39 -1.74
N VAL A 281 -24.33 11.86 -1.43
CA VAL A 281 -25.40 11.59 -2.39
C VAL A 281 -26.61 12.46 -2.07
N ILE A 282 -27.13 13.15 -3.07
CA ILE A 282 -28.35 13.96 -2.97
C ILE A 282 -29.37 13.41 -3.97
N PRO A 283 -30.48 12.79 -3.53
CA PRO A 283 -31.55 12.39 -4.43
C PRO A 283 -32.28 13.62 -4.96
N ASP A 284 -32.44 13.68 -6.28
CA ASP A 284 -33.10 14.78 -6.97
C ASP A 284 -34.62 14.51 -7.12
N GLU A 285 -35.02 13.23 -7.16
CA GLU A 285 -36.41 12.81 -7.30
C GLU A 285 -36.80 11.69 -6.30
N PRO A 286 -38.07 11.61 -5.88
CA PRO A 286 -38.55 10.51 -5.03
C PRO A 286 -38.65 9.22 -5.84
N GLY A 287 -38.22 8.09 -5.26
CA GLY A 287 -38.21 6.82 -5.97
C GLY A 287 -37.27 5.79 -5.37
N GLN A 288 -36.98 4.76 -6.15
CA GLN A 288 -35.95 3.78 -5.82
C GLN A 288 -34.61 4.30 -6.34
N VAL A 289 -33.62 4.37 -5.46
CA VAL A 289 -32.24 4.76 -5.78
C VAL A 289 -31.37 3.52 -5.71
N ASP A 290 -30.77 3.14 -6.83
CA ASP A 290 -29.82 2.03 -6.90
C ASP A 290 -28.40 2.59 -6.99
N LEU A 291 -27.63 2.38 -5.91
CA LEU A 291 -26.23 2.76 -5.79
C LEU A 291 -25.34 1.57 -6.14
N VAL A 292 -24.52 1.70 -7.16
CA VAL A 292 -23.61 0.64 -7.63
C VAL A 292 -22.19 1.00 -7.21
N PHE A 293 -21.70 0.32 -6.18
CA PHE A 293 -20.31 0.42 -5.75
C PHE A 293 -19.47 -0.53 -6.60
N VAL A 294 -18.54 0.01 -7.38
CA VAL A 294 -17.70 -0.78 -8.28
C VAL A 294 -16.28 -0.75 -7.73
N ALA A 295 -15.79 -1.93 -7.35
CA ALA A 295 -14.38 -2.10 -7.00
C ALA A 295 -13.60 -2.50 -8.26
N ASP A 296 -12.74 -1.61 -8.74
CA ASP A 296 -11.83 -1.88 -9.86
C ASP A 296 -10.55 -2.49 -9.31
N VAL A 297 -10.38 -3.79 -9.51
CA VAL A 297 -9.20 -4.55 -9.09
C VAL A 297 -8.25 -4.71 -10.27
N ALA A 298 -6.99 -4.34 -10.08
CA ALA A 298 -5.95 -4.46 -11.10
C ALA A 298 -4.68 -5.12 -10.54
N GLY A 299 -4.09 -6.02 -11.31
CA GLY A 299 -2.84 -6.70 -10.97
C GLY A 299 -2.00 -7.01 -12.22
N ARG A 300 -0.83 -7.62 -12.03
CA ARG A 300 0.01 -8.09 -13.15
C ARG A 300 0.42 -9.55 -12.96
N ALA A 301 0.13 -10.39 -13.94
CA ALA A 301 0.62 -11.77 -14.00
C ALA A 301 1.23 -12.03 -15.37
N GLU A 302 2.44 -12.59 -15.46
CA GLU A 302 3.08 -12.99 -16.73
C GLU A 302 3.22 -11.86 -17.77
N GLY A 303 3.37 -10.60 -17.30
CA GLY A 303 3.37 -9.42 -18.17
C GLY A 303 2.00 -9.06 -18.76
N GLN A 304 0.95 -9.81 -18.43
CA GLN A 304 -0.44 -9.49 -18.72
C GLN A 304 -1.04 -8.66 -17.58
N ALA A 305 -1.73 -7.58 -17.94
CA ALA A 305 -2.52 -6.82 -16.99
C ALA A 305 -3.79 -7.61 -16.69
N LEU A 306 -3.99 -7.97 -15.42
CA LEU A 306 -5.25 -8.49 -14.91
C LEU A 306 -6.08 -7.29 -14.45
N ALA A 307 -7.33 -7.20 -14.91
CA ALA A 307 -8.24 -6.15 -14.49
C ALA A 307 -9.66 -6.71 -14.40
N GLN A 308 -10.33 -6.45 -13.29
CA GLN A 308 -11.71 -6.86 -13.05
C GLN A 308 -12.46 -5.81 -12.25
N ALA A 309 -13.61 -5.40 -12.76
CA ALA A 309 -14.57 -4.58 -12.03
C ALA A 309 -15.56 -5.49 -11.31
N VAL A 310 -15.72 -5.29 -10.00
CA VAL A 310 -16.63 -6.06 -9.14
C VAL A 310 -17.74 -5.14 -8.64
N PRO A 311 -18.94 -5.19 -9.23
CA PRO A 311 -20.06 -4.36 -8.82
C PRO A 311 -20.81 -4.95 -7.61
N VAL A 312 -21.15 -4.08 -6.65
CA VAL A 312 -22.03 -4.36 -5.51
C VAL A 312 -23.14 -3.32 -5.49
N THR A 313 -24.38 -3.75 -5.71
CA THR A 313 -25.55 -2.85 -5.76
C THR A 313 -26.24 -2.78 -4.40
N LYS A 314 -26.59 -1.56 -3.97
CA LYS A 314 -27.48 -1.29 -2.84
C LYS A 314 -28.66 -0.44 -3.28
N THR A 315 -29.84 -0.89 -2.93
CA THR A 315 -31.10 -0.22 -3.22
C THR A 315 -31.59 0.51 -1.99
N VAL A 316 -31.92 1.79 -2.14
CA VAL A 316 -32.47 2.66 -1.10
C VAL A 316 -33.71 3.36 -1.63
N ARG A 317 -34.60 3.79 -0.73
CA ARG A 317 -35.76 4.59 -1.11
C ARG A 317 -35.50 6.07 -0.87
N ALA A 318 -35.67 6.88 -1.91
CA ALA A 318 -35.76 8.33 -1.81
C ALA A 318 -37.23 8.76 -1.56
N VAL A 319 -37.46 9.52 -0.49
CA VAL A 319 -38.79 10.04 -0.13
C VAL A 319 -38.82 11.56 -0.22
N GLU A 320 -40.00 12.09 -0.54
CA GLU A 320 -40.22 13.53 -0.50
C GLU A 320 -39.94 14.07 0.91
N PRO A 321 -39.35 15.28 1.02
CA PRO A 321 -39.26 15.95 2.31
C PRO A 321 -40.67 16.13 2.86
N GLY A 322 -40.96 15.48 3.99
CA GLY A 322 -42.25 15.63 4.66
C GLY A 322 -42.56 17.11 4.92
N ASP A 323 -43.86 17.44 4.94
CA ASP A 323 -44.33 18.80 5.20
C ASP A 323 -43.54 19.43 6.34
N SER A 324 -42.89 20.57 6.06
CA SER A 324 -42.14 21.28 7.11
C SER A 324 -43.02 21.46 8.35
N PHE A 325 -42.41 21.41 9.54
CA PHE A 325 -43.10 21.65 10.80
C PHE A 325 -44.04 22.87 10.72
N TRP A 326 -43.59 23.95 10.06
CA TRP A 326 -44.39 25.16 9.83
C TRP A 326 -45.56 24.97 8.86
N ALA A 327 -45.39 24.23 7.77
CA ALA A 327 -46.51 23.90 6.88
C ALA A 327 -47.57 23.05 7.60
N THR A 328 -47.13 22.10 8.42
CA THR A 328 -48.04 21.28 9.24
C THR A 328 -48.76 22.12 10.30
N LEU A 329 -48.09 23.10 10.90
CA LEU A 329 -48.68 24.00 11.89
C LEU A 329 -49.62 25.04 11.28
N GLN A 330 -49.38 25.45 10.02
CA GLN A 330 -50.25 26.37 9.28
C GLN A 330 -51.51 25.71 8.73
N LYS A 331 -51.51 24.40 8.48
CA LYS A 331 -52.72 23.65 8.03
C LYS A 331 -53.97 23.99 8.86
N PRO A 332 -53.98 23.88 10.20
CA PRO A 332 -55.17 24.23 10.99
C PRO A 332 -55.56 25.72 10.86
N PHE A 333 -54.59 26.64 10.72
CA PHE A 333 -54.89 28.07 10.53
C PHE A 333 -55.52 28.35 9.16
N LEU A 334 -55.08 27.66 8.10
CA LEU A 334 -55.68 27.75 6.76
C LEU A 334 -57.13 27.24 6.75
N TYR A 335 -57.45 26.22 7.55
CA TYR A 335 -58.84 25.74 7.71
C TYR A 335 -59.68 26.61 8.66
N LEU A 336 -59.06 27.24 9.66
CA LEU A 336 -59.76 28.12 10.62
C LEU A 336 -60.05 29.51 10.06
N GLY A 337 -59.21 30.03 9.16
CA GLY A 337 -59.39 31.36 8.55
C GLY A 337 -60.77 31.56 7.91
N PRO A 338 -61.24 30.66 7.02
CA PRO A 338 -62.59 30.74 6.43
C PRO A 338 -63.70 30.63 7.48
N ILE A 339 -63.53 29.77 8.50
CA ILE A 339 -64.52 29.58 9.56
C ILE A 339 -64.66 30.85 10.42
N LEU A 340 -63.53 31.46 10.79
CA LEU A 340 -63.52 32.71 11.54
C LEU A 340 -64.10 33.88 10.72
N ALA A 341 -63.84 33.92 9.41
CA ALA A 341 -64.43 34.93 8.52
C ALA A 341 -65.96 34.81 8.45
N VAL A 342 -66.50 33.59 8.36
CA VAL A 342 -67.95 33.33 8.39
C VAL A 342 -68.56 33.75 9.72
N LEU A 343 -67.90 33.42 10.84
CA LEU A 343 -68.37 33.83 12.17
C LEU A 343 -68.36 35.35 12.35
N ALA A 344 -67.32 36.04 11.90
CA ALA A 344 -67.26 37.50 11.94
C ALA A 344 -68.36 38.15 11.08
N ALA A 345 -68.62 37.61 9.88
CA ALA A 345 -69.71 38.06 9.03
C ALA A 345 -71.08 37.85 9.70
N ALA A 346 -71.31 36.70 10.34
CA ALA A 346 -72.54 36.42 11.07
C ALA A 346 -72.76 37.38 12.26
N VAL A 347 -71.70 37.69 13.03
CA VAL A 347 -71.75 38.67 14.12
C VAL A 347 -72.03 40.08 13.58
N GLY A 348 -71.39 40.47 12.48
CA GLY A 348 -71.65 41.75 11.81
C GLY A 348 -73.09 41.87 11.33
N LEU A 349 -73.63 40.80 10.75
CA LEU A 349 -75.03 40.73 10.30
C LEU A 349 -76.00 40.83 11.48
N HIS A 350 -75.71 40.14 12.59
CA HIS A 350 -76.54 40.19 13.79
C HIS A 350 -76.53 41.59 14.44
N SER A 351 -75.37 42.25 14.49
CA SER A 351 -75.25 43.63 14.98
C SER A 351 -76.10 44.61 14.16
N GLN A 352 -76.00 44.54 12.83
CA GLN A 352 -76.84 45.33 11.90
C GLN A 352 -78.33 45.07 12.11
N TRP A 353 -78.73 43.80 12.24
CA TRP A 353 -80.12 43.43 12.47
C TRP A 353 -80.66 43.93 13.82
N SER A 354 -79.88 43.82 14.89
CA SER A 354 -80.27 44.31 16.22
C SER A 354 -80.45 45.84 16.25
N LYS A 355 -79.62 46.59 15.51
CA LYS A 355 -79.77 48.05 15.35
C LYS A 355 -81.07 48.41 14.63
N ARG A 356 -81.44 47.64 13.59
CA ARG A 356 -82.72 47.84 12.88
C ARG A 356 -83.93 47.57 13.76
N GLN A 357 -83.89 46.53 14.60
CA GLN A 357 -84.99 46.26 15.54
C GLN A 357 -85.19 47.38 16.56
N LYS A 358 -84.08 47.91 17.12
CA LYS A 358 -84.12 49.05 18.05
C LYS A 358 -84.64 50.34 17.38
N ALA A 359 -84.29 50.57 16.11
CA ALA A 359 -84.81 51.70 15.35
C ALA A 359 -86.31 51.55 15.03
N ALA A 360 -86.80 50.33 14.83
CA ALA A 360 -88.22 50.06 14.55
C ALA A 360 -89.13 50.15 15.78
N THR A 361 -88.57 50.13 17.00
CA THR A 361 -89.31 50.30 18.26
C THR A 361 -89.18 51.70 18.86
N ALA A 362 -88.37 52.58 18.26
CA ALA A 362 -88.34 53.98 18.62
C ALA A 362 -89.52 54.68 17.93
N ASP A 363 -90.52 55.08 18.72
CA ASP A 363 -91.68 55.83 18.24
C ASP A 363 -91.25 57.09 17.46
N PRO A 364 -91.90 57.40 16.32
CA PRO A 364 -91.58 58.58 15.54
C PRO A 364 -91.97 59.85 16.33
N ALA A 365 -90.98 60.72 16.56
CA ALA A 365 -91.23 62.06 17.06
C ALA A 365 -92.17 62.82 16.08
N PRO A 366 -93.24 63.47 16.58
CA PRO A 366 -94.16 64.18 15.73
C PRO A 366 -93.63 65.57 15.39
N GLY A 367 -93.43 65.84 14.09
CA GLY A 367 -93.42 67.22 13.58
C GLY A 367 -92.29 67.56 12.60
N ALA A 368 -92.71 67.87 11.36
CA ALA A 368 -92.07 68.64 10.27
C ALA A 368 -92.22 67.83 8.98
N GLY A 369 -93.17 68.11 8.10
CA GLY A 369 -93.32 69.37 7.35
C GLY A 369 -92.85 69.12 5.91
N PRO A 370 -93.71 69.26 4.88
CA PRO A 370 -93.40 68.80 3.53
C PRO A 370 -92.62 69.87 2.73
N GLY A 371 -91.56 69.45 2.04
CA GLY A 371 -90.75 70.32 1.18
C GLY A 371 -90.18 69.58 -0.03
N ALA A 372 -90.85 69.81 -1.18
CA ALA A 372 -90.42 69.75 -2.58
C ALA A 372 -89.14 68.99 -3.00
N GLY A 373 -89.27 68.09 -3.99
CA GLY A 373 -88.16 67.56 -4.82
C GLY A 373 -87.67 68.59 -5.86
N PRO A 374 -87.12 68.20 -7.04
CA PRO A 374 -86.71 66.87 -7.55
C PRO A 374 -85.27 66.86 -8.13
N GLY A 375 -84.72 65.69 -8.51
CA GLY A 375 -83.47 65.62 -9.27
C GLY A 375 -83.11 64.23 -9.77
N ALA A 376 -83.12 64.05 -11.10
CA ALA A 376 -82.68 62.89 -11.87
C ALA A 376 -81.17 62.56 -11.63
N GLY A 377 -80.61 61.38 -11.95
CA GLY A 377 -81.02 60.30 -12.84
C GLY A 377 -80.12 59.05 -12.65
N PRO A 378 -80.16 58.08 -13.59
CA PRO A 378 -79.76 56.69 -13.36
C PRO A 378 -78.29 56.41 -13.74
N GLY A 379 -77.57 55.70 -12.87
CA GLY A 379 -76.25 55.13 -13.15
C GLY A 379 -76.31 53.61 -13.11
N ALA A 380 -76.09 52.97 -14.25
CA ALA A 380 -76.10 51.53 -14.49
C ALA A 380 -74.95 50.79 -13.77
N PRO A 381 -75.10 49.47 -13.49
CA PRO A 381 -74.04 48.65 -12.92
C PRO A 381 -73.10 48.06 -13.99
N PRO A 382 -71.80 47.87 -13.73
CA PRO A 382 -70.96 47.04 -14.56
C PRO A 382 -71.16 45.56 -14.20
N GLY A 383 -71.37 44.74 -15.23
CA GLY A 383 -71.35 43.29 -15.14
C GLY A 383 -69.93 42.71 -14.97
N PRO A 384 -69.82 41.39 -14.74
CA PRO A 384 -68.55 40.73 -14.50
C PRO A 384 -67.81 40.44 -15.81
N GLY A 385 -66.48 40.59 -15.77
CA GLY A 385 -65.56 40.15 -16.81
C GLY A 385 -64.91 38.80 -16.45
N PRO A 386 -64.35 38.10 -17.46
CA PRO A 386 -63.97 36.69 -17.45
C PRO A 386 -62.81 36.31 -16.51
#